data_AF-A0A7M3XSW1-F1
#
_entry.id   AF-A0A7M3XSW1-F1
#
_cell.length_a   1.000
_cell.length_b   1.000
_cell.length_c   1.000
_cell.angle_alpha   90.00
_cell.angle_beta   90.00
_cell.angle_gamma   90.00
#
_symmetry.space_group_name_H-M   'P 1'
#
loop_
_entity.id
_entity.type
_entity.pdbx_description
1 polymer ?
#
loop_
_entity_poly.entity_id
_entity_poly.type
_entity_poly.pdbx_seq_one_letter_code
_entity_poly.pdbx_strand_id
1 'polypeptide(L)'
;MYPMSVHIAFETPKDIQEQVYELVKAIGKDGRGKIKKGANEVTKAAERGIASMIVMAENVNPGELLAHVPMICKEKGIPYIYVEDQGYLADSAGMTAGTRTAAVAVLDVDKEAQDIFNEVKGHYETLAK
;
A
#
# COMPACT_ATOMS: atom_id res chain seq x y z
N MET A 1 23.11 -9.36 -1.26
CA MET A 1 22.25 -8.23 -0.89
C MET A 1 21.90 -7.50 -2.17
N TYR A 2 20.72 -7.76 -2.74
CA TYR A 2 20.25 -6.98 -3.88
C TYR A 2 20.06 -5.53 -3.39
N PRO A 3 20.45 -4.50 -4.16
CA PRO A 3 20.11 -3.14 -3.81
C PRO A 3 18.59 -3.05 -3.68
N MET A 4 18.12 -2.52 -2.54
CA MET A 4 16.70 -2.19 -2.38
C MET A 4 16.28 -1.32 -3.56
N SER A 5 15.11 -1.61 -4.13
CA SER A 5 14.57 -0.83 -5.23
C SER A 5 14.45 0.64 -4.84
N VAL A 6 14.64 1.55 -5.79
CA VAL A 6 14.75 3.01 -5.57
C VAL A 6 13.54 3.64 -4.86
N HIS A 7 12.38 2.98 -4.89
CA HIS A 7 11.15 3.45 -4.26
C HIS A 7 10.96 2.99 -2.81
N ILE A 8 11.83 2.13 -2.28
CA ILE A 8 11.72 1.56 -0.93
C ILE A 8 12.46 2.47 0.06
N ALA A 9 11.72 3.06 1.00
CA ALA A 9 12.26 3.99 1.99
C ALA A 9 12.62 3.34 3.33
N PHE A 10 11.98 2.21 3.65
CA PHE A 10 12.20 1.41 4.87
C PHE A 10 11.73 -0.03 4.61
N GLU A 11 12.19 -0.96 5.44
CA GLU A 11 11.78 -2.38 5.36
C GLU A 11 10.54 -2.63 6.23
N THR A 12 9.59 -3.42 5.71
CA THR A 12 8.43 -3.90 6.48
C THR A 12 8.67 -5.35 6.94
N PRO A 13 8.70 -5.65 8.26
CA PRO A 13 8.73 -7.01 8.77
C PRO A 13 7.61 -7.92 8.22
N LYS A 14 7.87 -9.21 8.03
CA LYS A 14 6.95 -10.15 7.37
C LYS A 14 5.60 -10.28 8.06
N ASP A 15 5.60 -10.31 9.39
CA ASP A 15 4.39 -10.32 10.23
C ASP A 15 3.51 -9.09 9.99
N ILE A 16 4.12 -7.91 9.84
CA ILE A 16 3.40 -6.68 9.51
C ILE A 16 2.89 -6.73 8.06
N GLN A 17 3.66 -7.27 7.13
CA GLN A 17 3.21 -7.43 5.74
C GLN A 17 1.96 -8.32 5.63
N GLU A 18 1.89 -9.41 6.40
CA GLU A 18 0.70 -10.27 6.47
C GLU A 18 -0.54 -9.48 6.91
N GLN A 19 -0.42 -8.65 7.95
CA GLN A 19 -1.51 -7.76 8.40
C GLN A 19 -1.90 -6.72 7.33
N VAL A 20 -0.93 -6.20 6.58
CA VAL A 20 -1.21 -5.28 5.46
C VAL A 20 -2.01 -6.00 4.36
N TYR A 21 -1.67 -7.24 4.02
CA TYR A 21 -2.43 -8.02 3.06
C TYR A 21 -3.86 -8.31 3.56
N GLU A 22 -4.04 -8.62 4.84
CA GLU A 22 -5.36 -8.78 5.46
C GLU A 22 -6.20 -7.51 5.40
N LEU A 23 -5.59 -6.34 5.70
CA LEU A 23 -6.25 -5.04 5.55
C LEU A 23 -6.70 -4.80 4.11
N VAL A 24 -5.80 -5.00 3.14
CA VAL A 24 -6.12 -4.79 1.72
C VAL A 24 -7.19 -5.77 1.26
N LYS A 25 -7.18 -7.02 1.75
CA LYS A 25 -8.21 -8.03 1.50
C LYS A 25 -9.57 -7.62 2.04
N ALA A 26 -9.63 -7.19 3.30
CA ALA A 26 -10.87 -6.73 3.92
C ALA A 26 -11.51 -5.59 3.11
N ILE A 27 -10.72 -4.59 2.69
CA ILE A 27 -11.25 -3.44 1.96
C ILE A 27 -11.53 -3.78 0.49
N GLY A 28 -10.61 -4.47 -0.18
CA GLY A 28 -10.62 -4.69 -1.62
C GLY A 28 -11.46 -5.87 -2.09
N LYS A 29 -11.31 -7.02 -1.43
CA LYS A 29 -11.98 -8.28 -1.78
C LYS A 29 -13.29 -8.46 -1.03
N ASP A 30 -13.30 -8.12 0.25
CA ASP A 30 -14.49 -8.26 1.12
C ASP A 30 -15.38 -7.00 1.11
N GLY A 31 -14.97 -5.95 0.39
CA GLY A 31 -15.77 -4.76 0.10
C GLY A 31 -15.97 -3.84 1.31
N ARG A 32 -15.08 -3.86 2.30
CA ARG A 32 -15.17 -3.06 3.54
C ARG A 32 -14.60 -1.65 3.41
N GLY A 33 -14.82 -1.02 2.26
CA GLY A 33 -14.41 0.36 2.00
C GLY A 33 -14.10 0.60 0.52
N LYS A 34 -13.19 1.54 0.25
CA LYS A 34 -12.85 1.97 -1.12
C LYS A 34 -11.36 2.01 -1.33
N ILE A 35 -10.90 1.37 -2.40
CA ILE A 35 -9.51 1.41 -2.84
C ILE A 35 -9.37 1.81 -4.31
N LYS A 36 -8.24 2.43 -4.63
CA LYS A 36 -7.73 2.64 -6.00
C LYS A 36 -6.55 1.71 -6.23
N LYS A 37 -6.45 1.15 -7.43
CA LYS A 37 -5.49 0.09 -7.78
C LYS A 37 -4.61 0.56 -8.94
N GLY A 38 -3.33 0.27 -8.88
CA GLY A 38 -2.35 0.59 -9.90
C GLY A 38 -1.67 1.96 -9.71
N ALA A 39 -0.41 2.06 -10.16
CA ALA A 39 0.48 3.18 -9.89
C ALA A 39 -0.11 4.55 -10.27
N ASN A 40 -0.77 4.66 -11.43
CA ASN A 40 -1.33 5.93 -11.91
C ASN A 40 -2.46 6.44 -11.03
N GLU A 41 -3.40 5.58 -10.64
CA GLU A 41 -4.53 5.98 -9.80
C GLU A 41 -4.09 6.26 -8.35
N VAL A 42 -3.10 5.51 -7.86
CA VAL A 42 -2.46 5.77 -6.57
C VAL A 42 -1.76 7.12 -6.55
N THR A 43 -0.97 7.44 -7.58
CA THR A 43 -0.29 8.74 -7.70
C THR A 43 -1.30 9.88 -7.67
N LYS A 44 -2.37 9.80 -8.47
CA LYS A 44 -3.45 10.81 -8.45
C LYS A 44 -4.11 10.94 -7.08
N ALA A 45 -4.34 9.83 -6.37
CA ALA A 45 -4.94 9.85 -5.04
C ALA A 45 -4.01 10.50 -4.01
N ALA A 46 -2.71 10.21 -4.09
CA ALA A 46 -1.67 10.82 -3.26
C ALA A 46 -1.57 12.33 -3.50
N GLU A 47 -1.45 12.76 -4.76
CA GLU A 47 -1.34 14.17 -5.15
C GLU A 47 -2.54 15.01 -4.67
N ARG A 48 -3.75 14.43 -4.79
CA ARG A 48 -5.00 15.04 -4.33
C ARG A 48 -5.19 14.99 -2.81
N GLY A 49 -4.36 14.24 -2.09
CA GLY A 49 -4.48 14.08 -0.64
C GLY A 49 -5.75 13.37 -0.18
N ILE A 50 -6.31 12.52 -1.04
CA ILE A 50 -7.57 11.78 -0.75
C ILE A 50 -7.31 10.34 -0.28
N ALA A 51 -6.05 9.90 -0.28
CA ALA A 51 -5.68 8.59 0.21
C ALA A 51 -5.51 8.63 1.74
N SER A 52 -6.20 7.72 2.42
CA SER A 52 -6.04 7.45 3.85
C SER A 52 -4.76 6.66 4.13
N MET A 53 -4.34 5.79 3.20
CA MET A 53 -3.06 5.07 3.23
C MET A 53 -2.68 4.60 1.82
N ILE A 54 -1.38 4.42 1.57
CA ILE A 54 -0.88 3.81 0.33
C ILE A 54 -0.08 2.54 0.63
N VAL A 55 -0.36 1.47 -0.09
CA VAL A 55 0.39 0.20 -0.03
C VAL A 55 1.15 0.04 -1.33
N MET A 56 2.45 -0.23 -1.26
CA MET A 56 3.34 -0.40 -2.42
C MET A 56 4.01 -1.76 -2.38
N ALA A 57 4.14 -2.41 -3.53
CA ALA A 57 4.90 -3.64 -3.63
C ALA A 57 6.41 -3.37 -3.74
N GLU A 58 7.25 -4.27 -3.24
CA GLU A 58 8.70 -4.16 -3.31
C GLU A 58 9.25 -4.69 -4.63
N ASN A 59 8.71 -5.80 -5.14
CA ASN A 59 9.16 -6.45 -6.37
C ASN A 59 8.68 -5.77 -7.68
N VAL A 60 8.62 -4.43 -7.67
CA VAL A 60 8.29 -3.60 -8.84
C VAL A 60 9.53 -3.44 -9.72
N ASN A 61 9.38 -3.72 -11.02
CA ASN A 61 10.42 -3.49 -12.01
C ASN A 61 9.80 -2.87 -13.28
N PRO A 62 10.23 -1.67 -13.70
CA PRO A 62 11.23 -0.80 -13.08
C PRO A 62 10.72 -0.15 -11.77
N GLY A 63 11.58 -0.07 -10.75
CA GLY A 63 11.25 0.53 -9.45
C GLY A 63 10.94 2.03 -9.53
N GLU A 64 11.47 2.69 -10.55
CA GLU A 64 11.22 4.08 -10.91
C GLU A 64 9.73 4.39 -11.08
N LEU A 65 8.89 3.39 -11.37
CA LEU A 65 7.44 3.52 -11.46
C LEU A 65 6.81 4.11 -10.18
N LEU A 66 7.40 3.85 -9.01
CA LEU A 66 6.87 4.29 -7.71
C LEU A 66 7.80 5.28 -6.99
N ALA A 67 8.94 5.66 -7.58
CA ALA A 67 9.98 6.41 -6.87
C ALA A 67 9.49 7.78 -6.32
N HIS A 68 8.51 8.41 -6.97
CA HIS A 68 7.93 9.67 -6.53
C HIS A 68 6.87 9.53 -5.43
N VAL A 69 6.27 8.35 -5.26
CA VAL A 69 5.13 8.14 -4.37
C VAL A 69 5.47 8.38 -2.89
N PRO A 70 6.59 7.86 -2.33
CA PRO A 70 6.97 8.13 -0.94
C PRO A 70 7.17 9.63 -0.66
N MET A 71 7.72 10.39 -1.62
CA MET A 71 7.92 11.83 -1.48
C MET A 71 6.58 12.56 -1.35
N ILE A 72 5.63 12.28 -2.24
CA ILE A 72 4.28 12.86 -2.20
C ILE A 72 3.57 12.49 -0.90
N CYS A 73 3.71 11.24 -0.44
CA CYS A 73 3.12 10.78 0.81
C CYS A 73 3.66 11.56 2.01
N LYS A 74 4.98 11.78 2.08
CA LYS A 74 5.61 12.60 3.14
C LYS A 74 5.12 14.05 3.11
N GLU A 75 5.07 14.68 1.93
CA GLU A 75 4.59 16.07 1.79
C GLU A 75 3.12 16.25 2.20
N LYS A 76 2.29 15.24 1.94
CA LYS A 76 0.85 15.27 2.22
C LYS A 76 0.47 14.68 3.59
N GLY A 77 1.42 14.12 4.32
CA GLY A 77 1.17 13.41 5.58
C GLY A 77 0.34 12.12 5.40
N ILE A 78 0.42 11.47 4.23
CA ILE A 78 -0.27 10.21 3.94
C ILE A 78 0.61 9.05 4.41
N PRO A 79 0.12 8.16 5.29
CA PRO A 79 0.88 6.97 5.67
C PRO A 79 1.02 6.02 4.49
N TYR A 80 2.16 5.36 4.37
CA TYR A 80 2.40 4.37 3.33
C TYR A 80 3.18 3.17 3.86
N ILE A 81 3.00 1.99 3.28
CA ILE A 81 3.69 0.78 3.73
C ILE A 81 4.02 -0.14 2.57
N TYR A 82 5.07 -0.95 2.72
CA TYR A 82 5.55 -1.86 1.70
C TYR A 82 5.12 -3.30 1.97
N VAL A 83 4.88 -4.04 0.89
CA VAL A 83 4.65 -5.48 0.88
C VAL A 83 5.52 -6.14 -0.20
N GLU A 84 5.94 -7.38 0.00
CA GLU A 84 6.95 -8.03 -0.84
C GLU A 84 6.48 -8.21 -2.30
N ASP A 85 5.26 -8.71 -2.50
CA ASP A 85 4.78 -9.20 -3.80
C ASP A 85 3.57 -8.44 -4.39
N GLN A 86 3.72 -7.98 -5.64
CA GLN A 86 2.69 -7.32 -6.45
C GLN A 86 1.48 -8.20 -6.79
N GLY A 87 1.68 -9.52 -6.93
CA GLY A 87 0.62 -10.47 -7.25
C GLY A 87 -0.26 -10.73 -6.03
N TYR A 88 0.35 -10.91 -4.87
CA TYR A 88 -0.37 -11.04 -3.60
C TYR A 88 -1.11 -9.76 -3.23
N LEU A 89 -0.50 -8.60 -3.51
CA LEU A 89 -1.18 -7.31 -3.35
C LEU A 89 -2.41 -7.19 -4.29
N ALA A 90 -2.29 -7.68 -5.53
CA ALA A 90 -3.40 -7.67 -6.48
C ALA A 90 -4.54 -8.60 -6.07
N ASP A 91 -4.24 -9.83 -5.64
CA ASP A 91 -5.27 -10.77 -5.16
C ASP A 91 -5.98 -10.23 -3.90
N SER A 92 -5.20 -9.70 -2.95
CA SER A 92 -5.75 -9.06 -1.75
C SER A 92 -6.64 -7.88 -2.15
N ALA A 93 -6.24 -7.08 -3.13
CA ALA A 93 -7.07 -5.98 -3.64
C ALA A 93 -8.32 -6.45 -4.41
N GLY A 94 -8.60 -7.75 -4.51
CA GLY A 94 -9.75 -8.29 -5.24
C GLY A 94 -9.62 -8.13 -6.76
N MET A 95 -8.40 -8.16 -7.30
CA MET A 95 -8.17 -8.18 -8.74
C MET A 95 -8.22 -9.62 -9.29
N THR A 96 -8.39 -9.76 -10.60
CA THR A 96 -8.41 -11.08 -11.26
C THR A 96 -7.13 -11.87 -10.95
N ALA A 97 -7.27 -13.16 -10.68
CA ALA A 97 -6.14 -14.04 -10.43
C ALA A 97 -5.09 -13.96 -11.56
N GLY A 98 -3.80 -13.91 -11.18
CA GLY A 98 -2.69 -13.76 -12.11
C GLY A 98 -2.38 -12.32 -12.54
N THR A 99 -3.15 -11.32 -12.08
CA THR A 99 -2.80 -9.91 -12.26
C THR A 99 -1.76 -9.45 -11.23
N ARG A 100 -1.14 -8.31 -11.51
CA ARG A 100 -0.15 -7.66 -10.63
C ARG A 100 -0.52 -6.19 -10.48
N THR A 101 -0.32 -5.65 -9.28
CA THR A 101 -0.47 -4.22 -9.04
C THR A 101 0.72 -3.70 -8.27
N ALA A 102 1.35 -2.64 -8.78
CA ALA A 102 2.49 -2.01 -8.13
C ALA A 102 2.11 -1.32 -6.82
N ALA A 103 0.89 -0.79 -6.74
CA ALA A 103 0.41 -0.07 -5.57
C ALA A 103 -1.11 -0.09 -5.45
N VAL A 104 -1.59 0.17 -4.24
CA VAL A 104 -3.00 0.35 -3.88
C VAL A 104 -3.11 1.58 -2.98
N ALA A 105 -4.13 2.41 -3.20
CA ALA A 105 -4.46 3.53 -2.33
C ALA A 105 -5.77 3.22 -1.63
N VAL A 106 -5.75 3.18 -0.31
CA VAL A 106 -6.94 3.10 0.53
C VAL A 106 -7.54 4.50 0.62
N LEU A 107 -8.78 4.65 0.17
CA LEU A 107 -9.50 5.92 0.22
C LEU A 107 -10.40 5.98 1.46
N ASP A 108 -11.15 4.91 1.69
CA ASP A 108 -12.17 4.81 2.73
C ASP A 108 -12.11 3.43 3.37
N VAL A 109 -12.41 3.37 4.66
CA VAL A 109 -12.34 2.16 5.48
C VAL A 109 -13.62 2.07 6.30
N ASP A 110 -14.35 0.97 6.15
CA ASP A 110 -15.55 0.74 6.94
C ASP A 110 -15.18 0.44 8.40
N LYS A 111 -16.15 0.63 9.30
CA LYS A 111 -15.97 0.43 10.75
C LYS A 111 -15.39 -0.95 11.12
N GLU A 112 -15.75 -1.98 10.35
CA GLU A 112 -15.30 -3.36 10.61
C GLU A 112 -13.82 -3.60 10.25
N ALA A 113 -13.24 -2.78 9.37
CA ALA A 113 -11.82 -2.85 9.00
C ALA A 113 -10.98 -1.75 9.67
N GLN A 114 -11.62 -0.88 10.45
CA GLN A 114 -10.99 0.30 11.06
C GLN A 114 -9.91 -0.08 12.09
N ASP A 115 -10.12 -1.15 12.85
CA ASP A 115 -9.16 -1.60 13.88
C ASP A 115 -7.86 -2.07 13.23
N ILE A 116 -7.94 -2.92 12.21
CA ILE A 116 -6.79 -3.41 11.42
C ILE A 116 -6.09 -2.22 10.74
N PHE A 117 -6.85 -1.27 10.17
CA PHE A 117 -6.28 -0.07 9.57
C PHE A 117 -5.46 0.75 10.56
N ASN A 118 -5.99 0.95 11.78
CA ASN A 118 -5.30 1.70 12.82
C ASN A 118 -4.02 0.99 13.29
N GLU A 119 -4.05 -0.34 13.39
CA GLU A 119 -2.88 -1.15 13.73
C GLU A 119 -1.78 -1.01 12.66
N VAL A 120 -2.11 -1.22 11.38
CA VAL A 120 -1.17 -1.03 10.25
C VAL A 120 -0.62 0.40 10.21
N LYS A 121 -1.46 1.39 10.50
CA LYS A 121 -1.01 2.79 10.59
C LYS A 121 0.00 3.00 11.72
N GLY A 122 -0.22 2.39 12.90
CA GLY A 122 0.71 2.44 14.02
C GLY A 122 2.06 1.79 13.71
N HIS A 123 2.07 0.70 12.93
CA HIS A 123 3.29 0.10 12.43
C HIS A 123 4.07 1.05 11.52
N TYR A 124 3.40 1.71 10.57
CA TYR A 124 4.04 2.73 9.72
C TYR A 124 4.70 3.84 10.57
N GLU A 125 4.00 4.37 11.58
CA GLU A 125 4.53 5.43 12.44
C GLU A 125 5.80 5.00 13.22
N THR A 126 6.00 3.70 13.41
CA THR A 126 7.19 3.14 14.06
C THR A 126 8.32 2.89 13.06
N LEU A 127 8.01 2.38 11.87
CA LEU A 127 8.97 2.02 10.83
C LEU A 127 9.50 3.22 10.04
N ALA A 128 8.68 4.27 9.86
CA ALA A 128 9.03 5.44 9.07
C ALA A 128 9.83 6.50 9.83
N LYS A 129 10.30 6.19 11.05
CA LYS A 129 11.16 7.03 11.89
C LYS A 129 12.62 7.02 11.44
#